data_AF-A0A396HZV5-F1
#
_entry.id   AF-A0A396HZV5-F1
#
_cell.length_a   1.000
_cell.length_b   1.000
_cell.length_c   1.000
_cell.angle_alpha   90.00
_cell.angle_beta   90.00
_cell.angle_gamma   90.00
#
_symmetry.space_group_name_H-M   'P 1'
#
loop_
_entity.id
_entity.type
_entity.pdbx_description
1 polymer ?
#
loop_
_entity_poly.entity_id
_entity_poly.type
_entity_poly.pdbx_seq_one_letter_code
_entity_poly.pdbx_strand_id
1 'polypeptide(L)'
;MRAHITFLLFLIPFSLINSNSNNFLVNGYCHGHERSLLLLLKNSLIFNPKKSSKLVQWNQIDDDCCQWNGVTCVEGHVTALDLSQESISGGLNDSSALFNLQYLQSLNLALNVFRATIPQELHQLQNLRYLNFSNIGFEGQIPKEIFHLKRLVTSCPKT
;
A
#
# COMPACT_ATOMS: atom_id res chain seq x y z
N MET A 1 48.00 -51.17 21.33
CA MET A 1 47.20 -50.54 22.39
C MET A 1 45.87 -50.14 21.78
N ARG A 2 44.77 -50.66 22.35
CA ARG A 2 43.40 -50.55 21.85
C ARG A 2 42.81 -49.15 22.13
N ALA A 3 42.00 -48.70 21.17
CA ALA A 3 40.84 -47.80 21.17
C ALA A 3 40.60 -46.85 22.35
N HIS A 4 40.13 -45.62 22.05
CA HIS A 4 38.80 -45.14 22.47
C HIS A 4 38.44 -43.86 21.71
N ILE A 5 37.57 -44.02 20.71
CA ILE A 5 36.75 -42.95 20.15
C ILE A 5 35.63 -42.70 21.16
N THR A 6 35.46 -41.48 21.65
CA THR A 6 34.24 -41.07 22.37
C THR A 6 33.66 -39.83 21.71
N PHE A 7 32.58 -40.06 20.98
CA PHE A 7 31.70 -39.07 20.39
C PHE A 7 30.74 -38.60 21.49
N LEU A 8 31.00 -37.43 22.06
CA LEU A 8 30.12 -36.82 23.06
C LEU A 8 28.92 -36.18 22.36
N LEU A 9 27.85 -36.95 22.21
CA LEU A 9 26.51 -36.41 21.94
C LEU A 9 26.02 -35.71 23.22
N PHE A 10 26.10 -34.38 23.24
CA PHE A 10 25.43 -33.60 24.27
C PHE A 10 23.91 -33.67 24.02
N LEU A 11 23.25 -34.57 24.74
CA LEU A 11 21.80 -34.56 24.94
C LEU A 11 21.44 -33.28 25.70
N ILE A 12 21.00 -32.23 24.98
CA ILE A 12 20.43 -31.06 25.62
C ILE A 12 19.07 -31.47 26.22
N PRO A 13 18.83 -31.26 27.52
CA PRO A 13 17.53 -31.55 28.11
C PRO A 13 16.50 -30.61 27.49
N PHE A 14 15.43 -31.18 26.94
CA PHE A 14 14.27 -30.47 26.42
C PHE A 14 13.57 -29.76 27.59
N SER A 15 14.10 -28.61 27.97
CA SER A 15 13.48 -27.71 28.93
C SER A 15 12.25 -27.13 28.24
N LEU A 16 11.10 -27.57 28.73
CA LEU A 16 9.75 -27.09 28.49
C LEU A 16 9.74 -25.66 27.93
N ILE A 17 9.39 -25.56 26.65
CA ILE A 17 9.01 -24.28 26.04
C ILE A 17 7.79 -23.80 26.82
N ASN A 18 8.01 -22.87 27.75
CA ASN A 18 6.94 -22.13 28.39
C ASN A 18 6.39 -21.18 27.32
N SER A 19 5.41 -21.64 26.56
CA SER A 19 4.66 -20.79 25.64
C SER A 19 3.72 -19.91 26.47
N ASN A 20 4.27 -18.85 27.05
CA ASN A 20 3.48 -17.74 27.53
C ASN A 20 2.87 -17.09 26.28
N SER A 21 1.63 -17.47 25.96
CA SER A 21 0.80 -16.70 25.06
C SER A 21 0.40 -15.43 25.79
N ASN A 22 1.33 -14.47 25.83
CA ASN A 22 0.94 -13.09 26.01
C ASN A 22 -0.03 -12.80 24.87
N ASN A 23 -1.26 -12.39 25.20
CA ASN A 23 -2.24 -11.90 24.25
C ASN A 23 -1.58 -10.78 23.43
N PHE A 24 -0.99 -11.14 22.31
CA PHE A 24 -0.42 -10.19 21.38
C PHE A 24 -1.62 -9.55 20.73
N LEU A 25 -1.88 -8.29 21.08
CA LEU A 25 -2.52 -7.40 20.13
C LEU A 25 -1.67 -7.50 18.87
N VAL A 26 -2.16 -8.19 17.83
CA VAL A 26 -1.51 -8.20 16.53
C VAL A 26 -1.66 -6.78 15.99
N ASN A 27 -0.83 -5.87 16.48
CA ASN A 27 -0.50 -4.65 15.78
C ASN A 27 0.26 -5.13 14.56
N GLY A 28 -0.48 -5.44 13.50
CA GLY A 28 0.08 -5.81 12.22
C GLY A 28 0.85 -4.61 11.70
N TYR A 29 2.16 -4.60 11.91
CA TYR A 29 3.06 -3.67 11.25
C TYR A 29 2.90 -3.80 9.74
N CYS A 30 3.08 -2.70 9.02
CA CYS A 30 3.09 -2.71 7.57
C CYS A 30 4.04 -3.79 7.03
N HIS A 31 3.55 -4.61 6.11
CA HIS A 31 4.41 -5.55 5.41
C HIS A 31 5.47 -4.79 4.59
N GLY A 32 6.74 -5.18 4.73
CA GLY A 32 7.86 -4.52 4.03
C GLY A 32 7.71 -4.48 2.50
N HIS A 33 7.01 -5.46 1.92
CA HIS A 33 6.65 -5.45 0.49
C HIS A 33 5.73 -4.27 0.14
N GLU A 34 4.66 -4.04 0.90
CA GLU A 34 3.71 -2.96 0.63
C GLU A 34 4.31 -1.60 0.93
N ARG A 35 5.13 -1.47 1.98
CA ARG A 35 5.96 -0.29 2.21
C ARG A 35 6.83 0.04 0.97
N SER A 36 7.45 -0.98 0.38
CA SER A 36 8.29 -0.80 -0.81
C SER A 36 7.47 -0.36 -2.02
N LEU A 37 6.26 -0.91 -2.20
CA LEU A 37 5.32 -0.46 -3.23
C LEU A 37 4.90 0.99 -3.03
N LEU A 38 4.64 1.43 -1.80
CA LEU A 38 4.30 2.82 -1.51
C LEU A 38 5.44 3.80 -1.81
N LEU A 39 6.69 3.41 -1.53
CA LEU A 39 7.87 4.22 -1.88
C LEU A 39 8.09 4.27 -3.39
N LEU A 40 7.91 3.15 -4.09
CA LEU A 40 7.97 3.11 -5.56
C LEU A 40 6.87 3.99 -6.17
N LEU A 41 5.65 3.91 -5.65
CA LEU A 41 4.54 4.78 -6.04
C LEU A 41 4.91 6.24 -5.81
N LYS A 42 5.38 6.62 -4.62
CA LYS A 42 5.83 8.01 -4.35
C LYS A 42 6.86 8.49 -5.38
N ASN A 43 7.83 7.65 -5.72
CA ASN A 43 8.92 8.02 -6.64
C ASN A 43 8.46 8.14 -8.10
N SER A 44 7.40 7.45 -8.50
CA SER A 44 6.82 7.58 -9.84
C SER A 44 5.87 8.77 -9.97
N LEU A 45 5.26 9.24 -8.87
CA LEU A 45 4.32 10.35 -8.90
C LEU A 45 5.02 11.69 -9.19
N ILE A 46 4.41 12.48 -10.07
CA ILE A 46 4.81 13.87 -10.31
C ILE A 46 3.95 14.75 -9.40
N PHE A 47 4.53 15.32 -8.35
CA PHE A 47 3.82 16.16 -7.38
C PHE A 47 4.69 17.34 -6.91
N ASN A 48 4.07 18.35 -6.30
CA ASN A 48 4.79 19.49 -5.74
C ASN A 48 5.15 19.24 -4.27
N PRO A 49 6.44 18.98 -3.92
CA PRO A 49 6.84 18.67 -2.54
C PRO A 49 6.65 19.84 -1.57
N LYS A 50 6.54 21.09 -2.05
CA LYS A 50 6.26 22.26 -1.20
C LYS A 50 4.78 22.38 -0.81
N LYS A 51 3.89 21.69 -1.52
CA LYS A 51 2.45 21.69 -1.27
C LYS A 51 1.94 20.36 -0.71
N SER A 52 2.68 19.27 -0.93
CA SER A 52 2.39 17.96 -0.36
C SER A 52 2.48 18.00 1.16
N SER A 53 1.49 17.40 1.80
CA SER A 53 1.41 17.25 3.26
C SER A 53 1.64 15.81 3.70
N LYS A 54 1.37 14.84 2.82
CA LYS A 54 1.41 13.41 3.11
C LYS A 54 2.64 12.75 2.48
N LEU A 55 2.75 12.81 1.15
CA LEU A 55 3.81 12.14 0.38
C LEU A 55 5.20 12.60 0.77
N VAL A 56 5.39 13.88 1.10
CA VAL A 56 6.69 14.40 1.54
C VAL A 56 7.19 13.71 2.82
N GLN A 57 6.29 13.25 3.68
CA GLN A 57 6.62 12.57 4.95
C GLN A 57 6.92 11.08 4.77
N TRP A 58 6.44 10.43 3.71
CA TRP A 58 6.70 9.01 3.48
C TRP A 58 8.20 8.78 3.24
N ASN A 59 8.86 8.00 4.08
CA ASN A 59 10.31 7.88 4.05
C ASN A 59 10.77 6.47 4.43
N GLN A 60 12.07 6.19 4.31
CA GLN A 60 12.63 4.88 4.64
C GLN A 60 12.95 4.70 6.13
N ILE A 61 12.94 5.78 6.92
CA ILE A 61 13.33 5.82 8.33
C ILE A 61 12.20 5.25 9.20
N ASP A 62 10.95 5.55 8.85
CA ASP A 62 9.79 4.95 9.48
C ASP A 62 9.53 3.57 8.86
N ASP A 63 9.73 2.53 9.67
CA ASP A 63 9.58 1.15 9.23
C ASP A 63 8.12 0.73 9.05
N ASP A 64 7.16 1.42 9.70
CA ASP A 64 5.74 1.08 9.65
C ASP A 64 4.96 2.05 8.76
N CYS A 65 4.78 1.67 7.50
CA CYS A 65 4.02 2.48 6.54
C CYS A 65 2.56 2.75 6.96
N CYS A 66 2.00 1.96 7.89
CA CYS A 66 0.65 2.15 8.40
C CYS A 66 0.52 3.41 9.27
N GLN A 67 1.64 3.99 9.72
CA GLN A 67 1.67 5.28 10.41
C GLN A 67 1.78 6.48 9.44
N TRP A 68 2.00 6.23 8.14
CA TRP A 68 2.14 7.31 7.19
C TRP A 68 0.81 8.00 6.92
N ASN A 69 0.82 9.32 6.91
CA ASN A 69 -0.36 10.11 6.58
C ASN A 69 -0.95 9.66 5.24
N GLY A 70 -2.26 9.40 5.24
CA GLY A 70 -2.98 8.92 4.07
C GLY A 70 -2.86 7.41 3.80
N VAL A 71 -2.22 6.63 4.66
CA VAL A 71 -2.19 5.16 4.58
C VAL A 71 -3.09 4.58 5.68
N THR A 72 -3.89 3.58 5.34
CA THR A 72 -4.67 2.82 6.32
C THR A 72 -4.44 1.34 6.11
N CYS A 73 -4.17 0.63 7.19
CA CYS A 73 -3.91 -0.80 7.18
C CYS A 73 -4.96 -1.59 7.97
N VAL A 74 -5.18 -2.83 7.55
CA VAL A 74 -5.88 -3.88 8.30
C VAL A 74 -4.96 -5.09 8.30
N GLU A 75 -4.61 -5.59 9.49
CA GLU A 75 -3.71 -6.76 9.64
C GLU A 75 -2.35 -6.58 8.92
N GLY A 76 -1.83 -5.36 8.84
CA GLY A 76 -0.55 -5.04 8.17
C GLY A 76 -0.64 -4.83 6.65
N HIS A 77 -1.84 -5.00 6.07
CA HIS A 77 -2.11 -4.75 4.66
C HIS A 77 -2.75 -3.38 4.42
N VAL A 78 -2.25 -2.63 3.45
CA VAL A 78 -2.74 -1.34 2.96
C VAL A 78 -4.10 -1.56 2.30
N THR A 79 -5.13 -1.10 2.99
CA THR A 79 -6.53 -1.22 2.55
C THR A 79 -7.12 0.10 2.07
N ALA A 80 -6.56 1.23 2.50
CA ALA A 80 -6.92 2.54 1.95
C ALA A 80 -5.70 3.44 1.72
N LEU A 81 -5.76 4.18 0.61
CA LEU A 81 -4.82 5.24 0.26
C LEU A 81 -5.57 6.54 0.00
N ASP A 82 -5.22 7.56 0.77
CA ASP A 82 -5.70 8.93 0.59
C ASP A 82 -4.58 9.85 0.08
N LEU A 83 -4.50 9.96 -1.24
CA LEU A 83 -3.59 10.83 -1.97
C LEU A 83 -4.26 12.14 -2.39
N SER A 84 -5.41 12.49 -1.80
CA SER A 84 -6.11 13.74 -2.12
C SER A 84 -5.30 14.97 -1.69
N GLN A 85 -5.44 16.05 -2.47
CA GLN A 85 -4.80 17.36 -2.22
C GLN A 85 -3.25 17.36 -2.19
N GLU A 86 -2.61 16.37 -2.79
CA GLU A 86 -1.15 16.26 -2.80
C GLU A 86 -0.49 17.00 -3.99
N SER A 87 -1.27 17.79 -4.74
CA SER A 87 -0.82 18.51 -5.93
C SER A 87 -0.18 17.59 -6.97
N ILE A 88 -0.71 16.38 -7.12
CA ILE A 88 -0.23 15.40 -8.09
C ILE A 88 -0.72 15.78 -9.48
N SER A 89 0.17 15.76 -10.48
CA SER A 89 -0.12 16.09 -11.88
C SER A 89 0.04 14.92 -12.84
N GLY A 90 0.73 13.85 -12.44
CA GLY A 90 0.99 12.69 -13.31
C GLY A 90 1.71 11.55 -12.59
N GLY A 91 2.14 10.53 -13.35
CA GLY A 91 2.93 9.41 -12.84
C GLY A 91 2.14 8.18 -12.37
N LEU A 92 0.80 8.21 -12.43
CA LEU A 92 -0.02 7.04 -12.10
C LEU A 92 0.09 5.91 -13.13
N ASN A 93 0.21 6.24 -14.42
CA ASN A 93 0.38 5.26 -15.50
C ASN A 93 1.78 4.64 -15.51
N ASP A 94 2.76 5.34 -14.93
CA ASP A 94 4.17 4.94 -14.94
C ASP A 94 4.51 3.99 -13.78
N SER A 95 3.51 3.58 -12.98
CA SER A 95 3.70 2.83 -11.75
C SER A 95 2.82 1.59 -11.70
N SER A 96 3.42 0.42 -11.91
CA SER A 96 2.78 -0.85 -11.54
C SER A 96 2.60 -1.00 -10.02
N ALA A 97 3.28 -0.18 -9.23
CA ALA A 97 3.32 -0.31 -7.78
C ALA A 97 1.95 -0.10 -7.13
N LEU A 98 1.17 0.89 -7.60
CA LEU A 98 -0.21 1.10 -7.14
C LEU A 98 -1.06 -0.14 -7.37
N PHE A 99 -1.00 -0.69 -8.58
CA PHE A 99 -1.83 -1.82 -9.00
C PHE A 99 -1.43 -3.15 -8.34
N ASN A 100 -0.26 -3.21 -7.73
CA ASN A 100 0.22 -4.34 -6.95
C ASN A 100 -0.24 -4.34 -5.48
N LEU A 101 -0.91 -3.28 -5.01
CA LEU A 101 -1.53 -3.24 -3.67
C LEU A 101 -2.84 -4.03 -3.67
N GLN A 102 -2.74 -5.36 -3.68
CA GLN A 102 -3.88 -6.27 -3.90
C GLN A 102 -4.97 -6.20 -2.81
N TYR A 103 -4.65 -5.69 -1.62
CA TYR A 103 -5.60 -5.51 -0.51
C TYR A 103 -6.31 -4.16 -0.54
N LEU A 104 -5.96 -3.27 -1.48
CA LEU A 104 -6.52 -1.93 -1.55
C LEU A 104 -8.03 -1.98 -1.85
N GLN A 105 -8.81 -1.36 -0.97
CA GLN A 105 -10.28 -1.26 -1.06
C GLN A 105 -10.74 0.16 -1.31
N SER A 106 -9.96 1.16 -0.92
CA SER A 106 -10.29 2.57 -1.08
C SER A 106 -9.10 3.37 -1.61
N LEU A 107 -9.31 4.09 -2.71
CA LEU A 107 -8.33 4.99 -3.29
C LEU A 107 -8.95 6.37 -3.50
N ASN A 108 -8.40 7.38 -2.82
CA ASN A 108 -8.82 8.77 -2.96
C ASN A 108 -7.73 9.60 -3.65
N LEU A 109 -8.04 10.11 -4.84
CA LEU A 109 -7.18 10.98 -5.64
C LEU A 109 -7.77 12.40 -5.79
N ALA A 110 -8.83 12.73 -5.04
CA ALA A 110 -9.57 13.97 -5.20
C ALA A 110 -8.70 15.22 -5.05
N LEU A 111 -9.12 16.32 -5.67
CA LEU A 111 -8.48 17.65 -5.51
C LEU A 111 -6.98 17.67 -5.84
N ASN A 112 -6.54 16.76 -6.72
CA ASN A 112 -5.25 16.85 -7.39
C ASN A 112 -5.39 17.62 -8.72
N VAL A 113 -4.27 17.85 -9.40
CA VAL A 113 -4.24 18.63 -10.65
C VAL A 113 -4.05 17.73 -11.87
N PHE A 114 -4.59 16.51 -11.80
CA PHE A 114 -4.50 15.52 -12.86
C PHE A 114 -5.29 15.98 -14.11
N ARG A 115 -4.58 16.51 -15.11
CA ARG A 115 -5.12 16.60 -16.48
C ARG A 115 -5.08 15.25 -17.20
N ALA A 116 -5.35 14.17 -16.47
CA ALA A 116 -4.99 12.81 -16.86
C ALA A 116 -6.21 11.96 -17.22
N THR A 117 -5.98 10.99 -18.09
CA THR A 117 -6.85 9.83 -18.28
C THR A 117 -6.72 8.90 -17.08
N ILE A 118 -7.83 8.23 -16.73
CA ILE A 118 -7.80 7.20 -15.71
C ILE A 118 -7.01 6.00 -16.25
N PRO A 119 -6.06 5.41 -15.50
CA PRO A 119 -5.30 4.24 -15.98
C PRO A 119 -6.21 3.04 -16.23
N GLN A 120 -6.02 2.34 -17.35
CA GLN A 120 -6.77 1.11 -17.65
C GLN A 120 -6.45 0.00 -16.63
N GLU A 121 -5.24 0.02 -16.07
CA GLU A 121 -4.68 -0.96 -15.13
C GLU A 121 -5.39 -0.94 -13.76
N LEU A 122 -6.26 0.05 -13.49
CA LEU A 122 -7.08 0.06 -12.27
C LEU A 122 -7.89 -1.23 -12.11
N HIS A 123 -8.26 -1.91 -13.20
CA HIS A 123 -8.95 -3.20 -13.14
C HIS A 123 -8.18 -4.28 -12.37
N GLN A 124 -6.85 -4.12 -12.21
CA GLN A 124 -5.99 -5.04 -11.47
C GLN A 124 -6.24 -4.97 -9.96
N LEU A 125 -6.82 -3.87 -9.45
CA LEU A 125 -7.19 -3.71 -8.04
C LEU A 125 -8.53 -4.41 -7.76
N GLN A 126 -8.54 -5.74 -7.79
CA GLN A 126 -9.77 -6.54 -7.73
C GLN A 126 -10.58 -6.35 -6.44
N ASN A 127 -9.94 -5.89 -5.37
CA ASN A 127 -10.58 -5.58 -4.09
C ASN A 127 -11.08 -4.14 -3.97
N LEU A 128 -10.84 -3.29 -4.95
CA LEU A 128 -11.21 -1.88 -4.91
C LEU A 128 -12.74 -1.73 -4.88
N ARG A 129 -13.21 -0.99 -3.88
CA ARG A 129 -14.63 -0.71 -3.63
C ARG A 129 -14.95 0.76 -3.74
N TYR A 130 -14.02 1.61 -3.37
CA TYR A 130 -14.21 3.05 -3.38
C TYR A 130 -13.09 3.73 -4.16
N LEU A 131 -13.48 4.61 -5.07
CA LEU A 131 -12.56 5.34 -5.92
C LEU A 131 -13.05 6.76 -6.12
N ASN A 132 -12.27 7.70 -5.61
CA ASN A 132 -12.61 9.10 -5.67
C ASN A 132 -11.68 9.88 -6.60
N PHE A 133 -12.27 10.44 -7.64
CA PHE A 133 -11.62 11.27 -8.64
C PHE A 133 -12.25 12.68 -8.71
N SER A 134 -12.97 13.11 -7.67
CA SER A 134 -13.66 14.40 -7.69
C SER A 134 -12.66 15.55 -7.84
N ASN A 135 -13.02 16.53 -8.66
CA ASN A 135 -12.29 17.79 -8.84
C ASN A 135 -10.82 17.62 -9.26
N ILE A 136 -10.53 16.59 -10.06
CA ILE A 136 -9.19 16.42 -10.63
C ILE A 136 -8.98 17.11 -11.99
N GLY A 137 -10.05 17.63 -12.63
CA GLY A 137 -9.98 18.25 -13.95
C GLY A 137 -10.02 17.23 -15.11
N PHE A 138 -10.86 16.20 -14.96
CA PHE A 138 -10.95 15.09 -15.91
C PHE A 138 -11.45 15.55 -17.30
N GLU A 139 -10.60 15.44 -18.32
CA GLU A 139 -10.91 15.75 -19.73
C GLU A 139 -10.99 14.49 -20.61
N GLY A 140 -10.74 13.30 -20.04
CA GLY A 140 -10.68 12.01 -20.76
C GLY A 140 -11.97 11.19 -20.72
N GLN A 141 -11.93 9.98 -21.30
CA GLN A 141 -12.98 8.96 -21.14
C GLN A 141 -12.63 8.00 -20.00
N ILE A 142 -13.64 7.51 -19.28
CA ILE A 142 -13.47 6.43 -18.29
C ILE A 142 -13.14 5.14 -19.05
N PRO A 143 -12.00 4.47 -18.79
CA PRO A 143 -11.65 3.21 -19.45
C PRO A 143 -12.72 2.16 -19.19
N LYS A 144 -13.06 1.37 -20.23
CA LYS A 144 -14.05 0.29 -20.11
C LYS A 144 -13.62 -0.79 -19.12
N GLU A 145 -12.32 -0.93 -18.90
CA GLU A 145 -11.70 -1.88 -17.99
C GLU A 145 -12.15 -1.66 -16.54
N ILE A 146 -12.56 -0.43 -16.18
CA ILE A 146 -13.13 -0.12 -14.87
C ILE A 146 -14.43 -0.89 -14.63
N PHE A 147 -15.20 -1.19 -15.68
CA PHE A 147 -16.42 -1.98 -15.55
C PHE A 147 -16.15 -3.44 -15.18
N HIS A 148 -14.90 -3.92 -15.23
CA HIS A 148 -14.54 -5.23 -14.69
C HIS A 148 -14.49 -5.25 -13.15
N LEU A 149 -14.40 -4.09 -12.50
CA LEU A 149 -14.42 -3.96 -11.05
C LEU A 149 -15.86 -4.04 -10.53
N LYS A 150 -16.35 -5.26 -10.35
CA LYS A 150 -17.75 -5.55 -9.96
C LYS A 150 -18.21 -4.94 -8.63
N ARG A 151 -17.27 -4.53 -7.77
CA ARG A 151 -17.54 -4.03 -6.42
C ARG A 151 -17.30 -2.51 -6.31
N LEU A 152 -16.95 -1.86 -7.40
CA LEU A 152 -16.52 -0.47 -7.39
C LEU A 152 -17.68 0.50 -7.34
N VAL A 153 -17.59 1.46 -6.42
CA VAL A 153 -18.37 2.68 -6.36
C VAL A 153 -17.43 3.85 -6.63
N THR A 154 -17.75 4.65 -7.65
CA THR A 154 -16.98 5.84 -8.01
C THR A 154 -17.71 7.10 -7.57
N SER A 155 -16.97 8.10 -7.10
CA SER A 155 -17.48 9.48 -6.99
C SER A 155 -16.89 10.33 -8.11
N CYS A 156 -17.73 10.67 -9.09
CA CYS A 156 -17.41 11.61 -10.16
C CYS A 156 -17.82 13.05 -9.74
N PRO A 157 -17.12 14.09 -10.23
CA PRO A 157 -17.57 15.46 -10.02
C PRO A 157 -18.98 15.66 -10.60
N LYS A 158 -19.85 16.31 -9.83
CA LYS A 158 -21.11 16.82 -10.37
C LYS A 158 -20.77 17.98 -11.31
N THR A 159 -21.14 17.84 -12.57
CA THR A 159 -21.12 18.90 -13.59
C THR A 159 -21.92 20.11 -13.14
#